data_AF-A0A7J8SDH9-F1
#
_entry.id   AF-A0A7J8SDH9-F1
#
_cell.length_a   1.000
_cell.length_b   1.000
_cell.length_c   1.000
_cell.angle_alpha   90.00
_cell.angle_beta   90.00
_cell.angle_gamma   90.00
#
_symmetry.space_group_name_H-M   'P 1'
#
loop_
_entity.id
_entity.type
_entity.pdbx_description
1 polymer ?
#
loop_
_entity_poly.entity_id
_entity_poly.type
_entity_poly.pdbx_seq_one_letter_code
_entity_poly.pdbx_strand_id
1 'polypeptide(L)'
;MCHHEMKDLIDVVRDFLVAKEAWIQIVPAYKFAILSFEMVSSELVEDPQTANYDVAVIGPEIGNCENELINAKVQAPQLLAGNQFMKYYVSMGYEIR
;
A
#
# COMPACT_ATOMS: atom_id res chain seq x y z
N MET A 1 -24.51 -26.71 19.00
CA MET A 1 -24.00 -26.00 17.82
C MET A 1 -24.30 -26.86 16.61
N CYS A 2 -25.10 -26.35 15.68
CA CYS A 2 -25.42 -27.06 14.45
C CYS A 2 -24.19 -27.02 13.51
N HIS A 3 -24.03 -28.01 12.62
CA HIS A 3 -22.90 -28.07 11.70
C HIS A 3 -22.77 -26.81 10.79
N HIS A 4 -23.88 -26.12 10.54
CA HIS A 4 -23.91 -24.85 9.82
C HIS A 4 -23.24 -23.71 10.60
N GLU A 5 -23.58 -23.54 11.88
CA GLU A 5 -23.01 -22.49 12.75
C GLU A 5 -21.50 -22.64 12.92
N MET A 6 -21.00 -23.88 12.94
CA MET A 6 -19.57 -24.16 13.05
C MET A 6 -18.82 -23.82 11.76
N LYS A 7 -19.43 -24.01 10.59
CA LYS A 7 -18.85 -23.57 9.31
C LYS A 7 -18.76 -22.05 9.23
N ASP A 8 -19.82 -21.36 9.62
CA ASP A 8 -19.86 -19.89 9.60
C ASP A 8 -18.75 -19.31 10.48
N LEU A 9 -18.53 -19.89 11.67
CA LEU A 9 -17.44 -19.47 12.56
C LEU A 9 -16.05 -19.71 11.93
N ILE A 10 -15.85 -20.84 11.25
CA ILE A 10 -14.58 -21.15 10.58
C ILE A 10 -14.31 -20.16 9.44
N ASP A 11 -15.33 -19.82 8.66
CA ASP A 11 -15.19 -18.87 7.55
C ASP A 11 -14.89 -17.46 8.08
N VAL A 12 -15.54 -17.02 9.17
CA VAL A 12 -15.20 -15.75 9.84
C VAL A 12 -13.75 -15.71 10.32
N VAL A 13 -13.27 -16.79 10.95
CA VAL A 13 -11.88 -16.87 11.41
C VAL A 13 -10.91 -16.86 10.22
N ARG A 14 -11.25 -17.54 9.12
CA ARG A 14 -10.45 -17.54 7.89
C ARG A 14 -10.35 -16.13 7.31
N ASP A 15 -11.48 -15.45 7.15
CA ASP A 15 -11.53 -14.10 6.58
C ASP A 15 -10.73 -13.10 7.44
N PHE A 16 -10.81 -13.23 8.77
CA PHE A 16 -10.01 -12.40 9.69
C PHE A 16 -8.50 -12.64 9.51
N LEU A 17 -8.07 -13.89 9.35
CA LEU A 17 -6.66 -14.22 9.15
C LEU A 17 -6.13 -13.67 7.82
N VAL A 18 -6.89 -13.82 6.74
CA VAL A 18 -6.54 -13.30 5.42
C VAL A 18 -6.45 -11.77 5.45
N ALA A 19 -7.41 -11.10 6.09
CA ALA A 19 -7.35 -9.65 6.25
C ALA A 19 -6.11 -9.21 7.04
N LYS A 20 -5.76 -9.93 8.11
CA LYS A 20 -4.55 -9.67 8.90
C LYS A 20 -3.28 -9.80 8.05
N GLU A 21 -3.18 -10.82 7.20
CA GLU A 21 -2.04 -11.02 6.30
C GLU A 21 -1.87 -9.86 5.32
N ALA A 22 -2.97 -9.37 4.72
CA ALA A 22 -2.93 -8.19 3.86
C ALA A 22 -2.42 -6.95 4.62
N TRP A 23 -2.91 -6.71 5.85
CA TRP A 23 -2.44 -5.57 6.65
C TRP A 23 -0.97 -5.65 7.03
N ILE A 24 -0.42 -6.85 7.21
CA ILE A 24 1.01 -7.06 7.49
C ILE A 24 1.88 -6.60 6.30
N GLN A 25 1.38 -6.69 5.07
CA GLN A 25 2.11 -6.23 3.87
C GLN A 25 1.91 -4.72 3.63
N ILE A 26 0.70 -4.22 3.84
CA ILE A 26 0.33 -2.83 3.55
C ILE A 26 1.03 -1.84 4.48
N VAL A 27 1.06 -2.12 5.79
CA VAL A 27 1.59 -1.17 6.78
C VAL A 27 3.09 -0.85 6.53
N PRO A 28 3.98 -1.83 6.29
CA PRO A 28 5.36 -1.56 5.93
C PRO A 28 5.52 -0.77 4.63
N ALA A 29 4.74 -1.07 3.58
CA ALA A 29 4.82 -0.35 2.31
C ALA A 29 4.49 1.14 2.47
N TYR A 30 3.47 1.47 3.27
CA TYR A 30 3.16 2.86 3.59
C TYR A 30 4.23 3.54 4.43
N LYS A 31 4.83 2.84 5.41
CA LYS A 31 5.97 3.38 6.17
C LYS A 31 7.16 3.67 5.26
N PHE A 32 7.47 2.74 4.36
CA PHE A 32 8.50 2.92 3.35
C PHE A 32 8.21 4.16 2.49
N ALA A 33 7.00 4.27 1.94
CA ALA A 33 6.61 5.41 1.12
C ALA A 33 6.75 6.76 1.83
N ILE A 34 6.33 6.85 3.10
CA ILE A 34 6.48 8.08 3.91
C ILE A 34 7.96 8.44 4.08
N LEU A 35 8.79 7.48 4.49
CA LEU A 35 10.23 7.71 4.69
C LEU A 35 10.93 8.09 3.38
N SER A 36 10.56 7.46 2.27
CA SER A 36 11.07 7.81 0.94
C SER A 36 10.72 9.24 0.57
N PHE A 37 9.48 9.69 0.78
CA PHE A 37 9.10 11.08 0.51
C PHE A 37 9.84 12.09 1.41
N GLU A 38 10.09 11.74 2.67
CA GLU A 38 10.91 12.58 3.55
C GLU A 38 12.33 12.75 3.02
N MET A 39 12.99 11.67 2.59
CA MET A 39 14.35 11.72 2.03
C MET A 39 14.40 12.46 0.69
N VAL A 40 13.47 12.15 -0.21
CA VAL A 40 13.36 12.78 -1.54
C VAL A 40 13.20 14.30 -1.41
N SER A 41 12.55 14.80 -0.37
CA SER A 41 12.39 16.25 -0.16
C SER A 41 13.72 17.00 0.01
N SER A 42 14.72 16.38 0.63
CA SER A 42 16.09 16.94 0.72
C SER A 42 16.88 16.72 -0.56
N GLU A 43 16.78 15.53 -1.16
CA GLU A 43 17.52 15.18 -2.37
C GLU A 43 17.07 15.99 -3.58
N LEU A 44 15.82 16.46 -3.62
CA LEU A 44 15.30 17.24 -4.73
C LEU A 44 16.14 18.49 -5.07
N VAL A 45 16.84 19.05 -4.09
CA VAL A 45 17.72 20.23 -4.28
C VAL A 45 19.16 19.81 -4.60
N GLU A 46 19.62 18.71 -4.02
CA GLU A 46 21.02 18.26 -4.09
C GLU A 46 21.29 17.38 -5.31
N ASP A 47 20.38 16.45 -5.59
CA ASP A 47 20.42 15.49 -6.69
C ASP A 47 18.98 15.11 -7.15
N PRO A 48 18.36 15.95 -8.00
CA PRO A 48 17.02 15.70 -8.53
C PRO A 48 16.87 14.36 -9.25
N GLN A 49 17.95 13.82 -9.82
CA GLN A 49 17.88 12.60 -10.60
C GLN A 49 17.76 11.37 -9.70
N THR A 50 18.48 11.35 -8.58
CA THR A 50 18.31 10.33 -7.53
C THR A 50 16.93 10.46 -6.88
N ALA A 51 16.50 11.69 -6.55
CA ALA A 51 15.17 11.97 -6.00
C ALA A 51 14.03 11.41 -6.88
N ASN A 52 14.15 11.54 -8.21
CA ASN A 52 13.19 10.95 -9.17
C ASN A 52 13.15 9.43 -9.12
N TYR A 53 14.34 8.80 -9.06
CA TYR A 53 14.45 7.35 -9.02
C TYR A 53 13.82 6.81 -7.73
N ASP A 54 14.11 7.45 -6.61
CA ASP A 54 13.63 7.04 -5.29
C ASP A 54 12.11 7.16 -5.16
N VAL A 55 11.51 8.22 -5.70
CA VAL A 55 10.05 8.34 -5.79
C VAL A 55 9.44 7.24 -6.68
N ALA A 56 10.09 6.86 -7.78
CA ALA A 56 9.55 5.86 -8.70
C ALA A 56 9.38 4.47 -8.06
N VAL A 57 10.24 4.13 -7.10
CA VAL A 57 10.19 2.85 -6.36
C VAL A 57 8.92 2.74 -5.48
N ILE A 58 8.31 3.86 -5.09
CA ILE A 58 7.10 3.87 -4.26
C ILE A 58 5.88 3.35 -5.05
N GLY A 59 5.80 3.62 -6.36
CA GLY A 59 4.65 3.27 -7.19
C GLY A 59 4.31 1.77 -7.17
N PRO A 60 5.27 0.87 -7.44
CA PRO A 60 5.08 -0.59 -7.32
C PRO A 60 4.62 -1.06 -5.93
N GLU A 61 5.21 -0.53 -4.86
CA GLU A 61 4.86 -0.91 -3.47
C GLU A 61 3.38 -0.59 -3.14
N ILE A 62 2.92 0.60 -3.58
CA ILE A 62 1.52 1.00 -3.45
C ILE A 62 0.59 0.17 -4.35
N GLY A 63 1.05 -0.19 -5.55
CA GLY A 63 0.31 -1.11 -6.44
C GLY A 63 0.10 -2.49 -5.81
N ASN A 64 1.12 -3.02 -5.13
CA ASN A 64 1.00 -4.27 -4.39
C ASN A 64 -0.02 -4.18 -3.25
N CYS A 65 -0.07 -3.06 -2.53
CA CYS A 65 -1.07 -2.84 -1.46
C CYS A 65 -2.52 -2.95 -1.97
N GLU A 66 -2.82 -2.43 -3.16
CA GLU A 66 -4.16 -2.58 -3.76
C GLU A 66 -4.49 -4.05 -4.06
N ASN A 67 -3.54 -4.80 -4.60
CA ASN A 67 -3.71 -6.21 -4.90
C ASN A 67 -3.96 -7.02 -3.62
N GLU A 68 -3.22 -6.75 -2.54
CA GLU A 68 -3.42 -7.41 -1.24
C GLU A 68 -4.83 -7.14 -0.67
N LEU A 69 -5.33 -5.91 -0.74
CA LEU A 69 -6.70 -5.58 -0.31
C LEU A 69 -7.76 -6.32 -1.12
N ILE A 70 -7.60 -6.36 -2.45
CA ILE A 70 -8.54 -7.02 -3.37
C ILE A 70 -8.54 -8.53 -3.11
N ASN A 71 -7.35 -9.15 -3.01
CA ASN A 71 -7.20 -10.58 -2.76
C ASN A 71 -7.78 -10.97 -1.40
N ALA A 72 -7.59 -10.13 -0.38
CA ALA A 72 -8.14 -10.33 0.94
C ALA A 72 -9.61 -9.92 1.09
N LYS A 73 -10.23 -9.38 0.03
CA LYS A 73 -11.61 -8.85 0.04
C LYS A 73 -11.86 -7.81 1.14
N VAL A 74 -10.82 -7.06 1.52
CA VAL A 74 -10.89 -6.03 2.54
C VAL A 74 -11.47 -4.75 1.93
N GLN A 75 -12.58 -4.27 2.48
CA GLN A 75 -13.17 -3.00 2.07
C GLN A 75 -12.49 -1.84 2.81
N ALA A 76 -11.52 -1.21 2.16
CA ALA A 76 -10.81 -0.04 2.69
C ALA A 76 -10.84 1.12 1.67
N PRO A 77 -12.01 1.75 1.44
CA PRO A 77 -12.18 2.77 0.38
C PRO A 77 -11.26 3.98 0.56
N GLN A 78 -10.99 4.39 1.80
CA GLN A 78 -10.06 5.49 2.08
C GLN A 78 -8.63 5.15 1.69
N LEU A 79 -8.21 3.90 1.88
CA LEU A 79 -6.88 3.44 1.53
C LEU A 79 -6.73 3.33 0.01
N LEU A 80 -7.75 2.84 -0.69
CA LEU A 80 -7.78 2.83 -2.16
C LEU A 80 -7.68 4.23 -2.76
N ALA A 81 -8.42 5.20 -2.20
CA ALA A 81 -8.29 6.61 -2.61
C ALA A 81 -6.88 7.14 -2.30
N GLY A 82 -6.32 6.82 -1.13
CA GLY A 82 -4.94 7.13 -0.77
C GLY A 82 -3.92 6.57 -1.77
N ASN A 83 -4.07 5.32 -2.19
CA ASN A 83 -3.21 4.68 -3.19
C ASN A 83 -3.25 5.42 -4.54
N GLN A 84 -4.44 5.88 -4.96
CA GLN A 84 -4.58 6.69 -6.18
C GLN A 84 -3.84 8.03 -6.06
N PHE A 85 -3.96 8.72 -4.92
CA PHE A 85 -3.20 9.95 -4.68
C PHE A 85 -1.69 9.71 -4.67
N MET A 86 -1.23 8.62 -4.04
CA MET A 86 0.19 8.26 -4.02
C MET A 86 0.73 8.01 -5.42
N LYS A 87 0.01 7.25 -6.25
CA LYS A 87 0.39 7.04 -7.66
C LYS A 87 0.48 8.34 -8.45
N TYR A 88 -0.43 9.28 -8.20
CA TYR A 88 -0.40 10.60 -8.82
C TYR A 88 0.85 11.38 -8.41
N TYR A 89 1.17 11.45 -7.11
CA TYR A 89 2.37 12.15 -6.63
C TYR A 89 3.67 11.49 -7.11
N VAL A 90 3.71 10.16 -7.17
CA VAL A 90 4.86 9.43 -7.72
C VAL A 90 5.06 9.78 -9.20
N SER A 91 3.98 9.81 -9.98
CA SER A 91 4.05 10.20 -11.40
C SER A 91 4.56 11.62 -11.58
N MET A 92 4.16 12.56 -10.71
CA MET A 92 4.66 13.93 -10.76
C MET A 92 6.15 14.01 -10.43
N GLY A 93 6.58 13.33 -9.36
CA GLY A 93 7.98 13.35 -8.94
C GLY A 93 8.91 12.72 -9.98
N TYR A 94 8.48 11.67 -10.69
CA TYR A 94 9.28 11.06 -11.75
C TYR A 94 9.56 11.98 -12.96
N GLU A 95 8.76 13.03 -13.15
CA GLU A 95 8.91 13.96 -14.29
C GLU A 95 9.80 15.17 -13.99
N ILE A 96 10.33 15.31 -12.76
CA ILE A 96 11.11 16.49 -12.38
C ILE A 96 12.50 16.41 -13.03
N ARG A 97 12.75 17.22 -14.07
CA ARG A 97 14.06 17.27 -14.74
C ARG A 97 15.02 18.25 -14.09
#